data_AF-A0A1H6WJH6-F1
#
_entry.id   AF-A0A1H6WJH6-F1
#
_cell.length_a   1.000
_cell.length_b   1.000
_cell.length_c   1.000
_cell.angle_alpha   90.00
_cell.angle_beta   90.00
_cell.angle_gamma   90.00
#
_symmetry.space_group_name_H-M   'P 1'
#
loop_
_entity.id
_entity.type
_entity.pdbx_description
1 polymer ?
#
loop_
_entity_poly.entity_id
_entity_poly.type
_entity_poly.pdbx_seq_one_letter_code
_entity_poly.pdbx_strand_id
1 'polypeptide(L)'
;MRGVFLWLVLFCIPGLLAAGRVEDLAPTYRESSPKKHPLVQAWLAESVPFMSLYEKLEKDFERFGHSERMVRSIFYRSHQHLFHSYKQYTLDRDALTEGAYDCVSGSLILAAILDHFGFRFEAIETSYHVFLQVAMGNKQLLLEVTDPRGGYIADSERQQAYLSGYLEELGAKVLWEETKNEGSPATPPIYQKITLQNLLGLQYFNQAIRYFNEDNPLAAYQFAVTALKYHDSDRIRDFSHFLKQQLALASR
;
A
#
# COMPACT_ATOMS: atom_id res chain seq x y z
N MET A 1 1.13 3.54 -93.38
CA MET A 1 2.25 2.58 -93.37
C MET A 1 2.84 2.54 -91.98
N ARG A 2 2.88 1.33 -91.39
CA ARG A 2 3.72 0.84 -90.28
C ARG A 2 3.71 1.62 -88.96
N GLY A 3 3.07 1.00 -87.96
CA GLY A 3 3.28 1.32 -86.55
C GLY A 3 4.54 0.65 -85.99
N VAL A 4 4.93 1.09 -84.79
CA VAL A 4 5.80 0.38 -83.85
C VAL A 4 5.31 0.69 -82.43
N PHE A 5 4.96 -0.36 -81.71
CA PHE A 5 4.79 -0.41 -80.25
C PHE A 5 6.18 -0.52 -79.61
N LEU A 6 6.47 0.17 -78.49
CA LEU A 6 7.47 -0.32 -77.53
C LEU A 6 7.19 0.18 -76.09
N TRP A 7 6.74 -0.79 -75.28
CA TRP A 7 7.01 -1.08 -73.87
C TRP A 7 7.47 -0.02 -72.84
N LEU A 8 6.62 0.11 -71.80
CA LEU A 8 6.87 0.27 -70.37
C LEU A 8 8.33 0.16 -69.86
N VAL A 9 8.73 1.13 -69.02
CA VAL A 9 9.41 0.87 -67.74
C VAL A 9 8.94 1.89 -66.69
N LEU A 10 8.36 1.37 -65.59
CA LEU A 10 8.15 2.05 -64.32
C LEU A 10 9.50 2.44 -63.70
N PHE A 11 9.62 3.66 -63.15
CA PHE A 11 10.33 3.85 -61.88
C PHE A 11 9.68 4.96 -61.06
N CYS A 12 9.18 4.56 -59.90
CA CYS A 12 8.64 5.39 -58.84
C CYS A 12 9.76 6.19 -58.15
N ILE A 13 9.58 7.51 -57.97
CA ILE A 13 9.97 8.21 -56.73
C ILE A 13 9.03 9.42 -56.52
N PRO A 14 8.00 9.36 -55.66
CA PRO A 14 7.43 10.55 -55.05
C PRO A 14 8.19 10.83 -53.75
N GLY A 15 9.07 11.82 -53.78
CA GLY A 15 9.69 12.41 -52.60
C GLY A 15 8.80 13.50 -52.00
N LEU A 16 8.78 13.52 -50.67
CA LEU A 16 8.40 14.61 -49.77
C LEU A 16 6.94 15.07 -49.78
N LEU A 17 6.15 14.49 -48.88
CA LEU A 17 5.27 15.23 -47.96
C LEU A 17 5.04 14.35 -46.71
N ALA A 18 6.00 14.32 -45.79
CA ALA A 18 5.80 13.76 -44.46
C ALA A 18 5.36 14.90 -43.53
N ALA A 19 4.05 15.04 -43.37
CA ALA A 19 3.47 15.78 -42.25
C ALA A 19 3.84 15.03 -40.95
N GLY A 20 4.51 15.72 -40.03
CA GLY A 20 4.87 15.17 -38.73
C GLY A 20 3.61 14.78 -37.95
N ARG A 21 3.35 13.48 -37.83
CA ARG A 21 2.54 12.95 -36.74
C ARG A 21 3.41 12.95 -35.49
N VAL A 22 2.96 13.68 -34.47
CA VAL A 22 3.38 13.45 -33.09
C VAL A 22 2.93 12.04 -32.75
N GLU A 23 3.88 11.11 -32.65
CA GLU A 23 3.63 9.80 -32.08
C GLU A 23 3.36 10.00 -30.58
N ASP A 24 2.11 9.77 -30.18
CA ASP A 24 1.73 9.55 -28.79
C ASP A 24 2.52 8.35 -28.26
N LEU A 25 3.59 8.64 -27.52
CA LEU A 25 4.30 7.65 -26.71
C LEU A 25 3.46 7.30 -25.49
N ALA A 26 2.44 6.46 -25.68
CA ALA A 26 1.84 5.72 -24.58
C ALA A 26 2.90 4.76 -23.99
N PRO A 27 3.14 4.76 -22.67
CA PRO A 27 4.09 3.84 -22.06
C PRO A 27 3.58 2.41 -22.25
N THR A 28 4.34 1.60 -22.98
CA THR A 28 4.12 0.17 -23.12
C THR A 28 4.38 -0.51 -21.78
N TYR A 29 3.32 -0.74 -21.01
CA TYR A 29 3.36 -1.62 -19.85
C TYR A 29 3.68 -3.04 -20.37
N ARG A 30 4.95 -3.45 -20.25
CA ARG A 30 5.33 -4.85 -20.45
C ARG A 30 4.57 -5.70 -19.43
N GLU A 31 3.80 -6.67 -19.91
CA GLU A 31 3.24 -7.74 -19.09
C GLU A 31 4.40 -8.50 -18.42
N SER A 32 4.69 -8.17 -17.17
CA SER A 32 5.48 -9.03 -16.29
C SER A 32 4.54 -9.96 -15.55
N SER A 33 4.76 -11.27 -15.66
CA SER A 33 4.11 -12.25 -14.80
C SER A 33 4.25 -11.87 -13.31
N PRO A 34 3.34 -12.31 -12.43
CA PRO A 34 3.39 -11.97 -11.01
C PRO A 34 4.76 -12.30 -10.40
N LYS A 35 5.30 -11.38 -9.60
CA LYS A 35 6.55 -11.62 -8.86
C LYS A 35 6.28 -12.69 -7.80
N LYS A 36 7.24 -13.57 -7.51
CA LYS A 36 7.14 -14.46 -6.33
C LYS A 36 7.44 -13.69 -5.05
N HIS A 37 6.48 -12.96 -4.52
CA HIS A 37 6.68 -12.17 -3.29
C HIS A 37 6.76 -13.09 -2.05
N PRO A 38 7.80 -13.00 -1.18
CA PRO A 38 8.00 -13.95 -0.09
C PRO A 38 6.82 -14.06 0.89
N LEU A 39 6.19 -12.95 1.27
CA LEU A 39 5.02 -12.96 2.16
C LEU A 39 3.85 -13.71 1.52
N VAL A 40 3.59 -13.49 0.23
CA VAL A 40 2.48 -14.16 -0.48
C VAL A 40 2.73 -15.67 -0.54
N GLN A 41 3.97 -16.09 -0.78
CA GLN A 41 4.32 -17.52 -0.77
C GLN A 41 4.16 -18.15 0.62
N ALA A 42 4.55 -17.44 1.68
CA ALA A 42 4.38 -17.91 3.05
C ALA A 42 2.89 -18.06 3.39
N TRP A 43 2.08 -17.04 3.10
CA TRP A 43 0.64 -17.07 3.38
C TRP A 43 -0.11 -18.12 2.54
N LEU A 44 0.32 -18.38 1.31
CA LEU A 44 -0.20 -19.50 0.50
C LEU A 44 0.04 -20.86 1.17
N ALA A 45 1.19 -21.05 1.81
CA ALA A 45 1.52 -22.29 2.49
C ALA A 45 0.79 -22.43 3.84
N GLU A 46 0.47 -21.32 4.50
CA GLU A 46 -0.02 -21.32 5.89
C GLU A 46 -1.52 -21.05 6.05
N SER A 47 -2.21 -20.47 5.06
CA SER A 47 -3.61 -20.04 5.20
C SER A 47 -4.52 -20.50 4.04
N VAL A 48 -5.48 -21.37 4.37
CA VAL A 48 -6.53 -21.80 3.44
C VAL A 48 -7.42 -20.63 2.98
N PRO A 49 -7.87 -19.70 3.86
CA PRO A 49 -8.58 -18.50 3.41
C PRO A 49 -7.79 -17.66 2.40
N PHE A 50 -6.48 -17.49 2.62
CA PHE A 50 -5.61 -16.75 1.71
C PHE A 50 -5.41 -17.47 0.39
N MET A 51 -5.20 -18.79 0.41
CA MET A 51 -5.12 -19.61 -0.81
C MET A 51 -6.40 -19.47 -1.66
N SER A 52 -7.58 -19.53 -1.02
CA SER A 52 -8.86 -19.32 -1.71
C SER A 52 -9.02 -17.90 -2.29
N LEU A 53 -8.53 -16.88 -1.58
CA LEU A 53 -8.46 -15.52 -2.11
C LEU A 53 -7.53 -15.45 -3.33
N TYR A 54 -6.33 -16.00 -3.20
CA TYR A 54 -5.28 -15.95 -4.22
C TYR A 54 -5.73 -16.59 -5.53
N GLU A 55 -6.33 -17.78 -5.50
CA GLU A 55 -6.86 -18.44 -6.70
C GLU A 55 -7.89 -17.59 -7.44
N LYS A 56 -8.72 -16.83 -6.71
CA LYS A 56 -9.68 -15.90 -7.31
C LYS A 56 -8.99 -14.68 -7.90
N LEU A 57 -7.94 -14.18 -7.24
CA LEU A 57 -7.16 -13.04 -7.73
C LEU A 57 -6.32 -13.42 -8.96
N GLU A 58 -5.77 -14.62 -9.05
CA GLU A 58 -5.07 -15.07 -10.26
C GLU A 58 -6.00 -15.09 -11.47
N LYS A 59 -7.20 -15.69 -11.33
CA LYS A 59 -8.21 -15.69 -12.40
C LYS A 59 -8.65 -14.29 -12.80
N ASP A 60 -8.80 -13.40 -11.82
CA ASP A 60 -9.11 -11.99 -12.09
C ASP A 60 -7.94 -11.28 -12.80
N PHE A 61 -6.70 -11.58 -12.43
CA PHE A 61 -5.51 -11.00 -13.05
C PHE A 61 -5.34 -11.46 -14.50
N GLU A 62 -5.54 -12.75 -14.79
CA GLU A 62 -5.56 -13.28 -16.16
C GLU A 62 -6.59 -12.54 -17.05
N ARG A 63 -7.73 -12.15 -16.46
CA ARG A 63 -8.80 -11.48 -17.18
C ARG A 63 -8.60 -9.97 -17.30
N PHE A 64 -8.04 -9.33 -16.28
CA PHE A 64 -8.05 -7.87 -16.12
C PHE A 64 -6.67 -7.22 -16.18
N GLY A 65 -5.58 -7.99 -16.02
CA GLY A 65 -4.20 -7.50 -15.97
C GLY A 65 -4.00 -6.34 -15.01
N HIS A 66 -3.09 -5.43 -15.37
CA HIS A 66 -2.82 -4.19 -14.62
C HIS A 66 -3.90 -3.12 -14.85
N SER A 67 -5.16 -3.44 -14.57
CA SER A 67 -6.28 -2.51 -14.70
C SER A 67 -6.86 -2.10 -13.35
N GLU A 68 -7.63 -1.01 -13.37
CA GLU A 68 -8.37 -0.53 -12.22
C GLU A 68 -9.32 -1.61 -11.65
N ARG A 69 -9.91 -2.42 -12.55
CA ARG A 69 -10.81 -3.50 -12.16
C ARG A 69 -10.09 -4.57 -11.34
N MET A 70 -8.82 -4.84 -11.65
CA MET A 70 -8.01 -5.77 -10.86
C MET A 70 -7.71 -5.20 -9.46
N VAL A 71 -7.35 -3.92 -9.35
CA VAL A 71 -7.16 -3.27 -8.03
C VAL A 71 -8.43 -3.32 -7.20
N ARG A 72 -9.58 -3.05 -7.83
CA ARG A 72 -10.90 -3.19 -7.21
C ARG A 72 -11.16 -4.63 -6.73
N SER A 73 -10.81 -5.63 -7.54
CA SER A 73 -10.91 -7.05 -7.15
C SER A 73 -10.03 -7.39 -5.95
N ILE A 74 -8.77 -6.93 -5.94
CA ILE A 74 -7.86 -7.08 -4.80
C ILE A 74 -8.52 -6.55 -3.52
N PHE A 75 -9.04 -5.31 -3.57
CA PHE A 75 -9.66 -4.68 -2.41
C PHE A 75 -10.88 -5.46 -1.89
N TYR A 76 -11.90 -5.68 -2.73
CA TYR A 76 -13.16 -6.25 -2.26
C TYR A 76 -13.08 -7.75 -1.98
N ARG A 77 -12.27 -8.51 -2.72
CA ARG A 77 -12.10 -9.95 -2.42
C ARG A 77 -11.31 -10.15 -1.14
N SER A 78 -10.31 -9.32 -0.86
CA SER A 78 -9.58 -9.40 0.42
C SER A 78 -10.53 -9.17 1.59
N HIS A 79 -11.46 -8.21 1.49
CA HIS A 79 -12.52 -8.04 2.50
C HIS A 79 -13.45 -9.22 2.63
N GLN A 80 -13.87 -9.82 1.52
CA GLN A 80 -14.74 -11.00 1.55
C GLN A 80 -14.07 -12.22 2.19
N HIS A 81 -12.75 -12.37 2.00
CA HIS A 81 -12.03 -13.58 2.39
C HIS A 81 -11.28 -13.47 3.71
N LEU A 82 -10.73 -12.29 4.03
CA LEU A 82 -9.77 -12.11 5.12
C LEU A 82 -10.14 -11.01 6.11
N PHE A 83 -10.82 -9.94 5.69
CA PHE A 83 -11.03 -8.78 6.57
C PHE A 83 -12.45 -8.75 7.13
N HIS A 84 -12.72 -9.56 8.16
CA HIS A 84 -14.06 -9.75 8.72
C HIS A 84 -14.36 -8.86 9.91
N SER A 85 -13.39 -8.64 10.80
CA SER A 85 -13.59 -7.87 12.03
C SER A 85 -12.42 -6.92 12.30
N TYR A 86 -12.73 -5.64 12.51
CA TYR A 86 -11.72 -4.67 12.90
C TYR A 86 -11.34 -4.84 14.37
N LYS A 87 -10.04 -5.06 14.63
CA LYS A 87 -9.47 -5.14 15.98
C LYS A 87 -8.08 -4.51 15.97
N GLN A 88 -7.87 -3.52 16.82
CA GLN A 88 -6.59 -2.80 16.90
C GLN A 88 -5.43 -3.72 17.28
N TYR A 89 -4.24 -3.36 16.79
CA TYR A 89 -2.98 -4.03 17.05
C TYR A 89 -2.98 -5.48 16.54
N THR A 90 -3.72 -5.74 15.47
CA THR A 90 -3.77 -7.04 14.79
C THR A 90 -2.55 -7.27 13.92
N LEU A 91 -2.20 -8.55 13.80
CA LEU A 91 -1.12 -9.04 12.96
C LEU A 91 -1.70 -9.62 11.67
N ASP A 92 -0.88 -9.72 10.63
CA ASP A 92 -1.23 -10.40 9.38
C ASP A 92 -1.78 -11.81 9.63
N ARG A 93 -1.16 -12.58 10.53
CA ARG A 93 -1.63 -13.91 10.92
C ARG A 93 -3.07 -13.89 11.45
N ASP A 94 -3.45 -12.90 12.26
CA ASP A 94 -4.81 -12.83 12.81
C ASP A 94 -5.85 -12.65 11.69
N ALA A 95 -5.53 -11.84 10.67
CA ALA A 95 -6.40 -11.66 9.50
C ALA A 95 -6.48 -12.94 8.65
N LEU A 96 -5.36 -13.67 8.54
CA LEU A 96 -5.25 -14.89 7.74
C LEU A 96 -5.93 -16.10 8.39
N THR A 97 -6.10 -16.12 9.72
CA THR A 97 -6.69 -17.25 10.47
C THR A 97 -8.06 -16.96 11.05
N GLU A 98 -8.27 -15.78 11.63
CA GLU A 98 -9.48 -15.40 12.38
C GLU A 98 -10.31 -14.34 11.66
N GLY A 99 -9.74 -13.71 10.64
CA GLY A 99 -10.34 -12.58 9.95
C GLY A 99 -10.27 -11.25 10.71
N ALA A 100 -9.49 -11.20 11.80
CA ALA A 100 -9.29 -10.01 12.62
C ALA A 100 -8.17 -9.14 12.03
N TYR A 101 -8.46 -7.87 11.75
CA TYR A 101 -7.52 -6.97 11.06
C TYR A 101 -7.62 -5.53 11.56
N ASP A 102 -6.63 -4.72 11.21
CA ASP A 102 -6.59 -3.28 11.42
C ASP A 102 -5.98 -2.58 10.21
N CYS A 103 -5.79 -1.27 10.31
CA CYS A 103 -5.23 -0.47 9.22
C CYS A 103 -3.82 -0.92 8.82
N VAL A 104 -3.01 -1.45 9.74
CA VAL A 104 -1.64 -1.87 9.45
C VAL A 104 -1.62 -3.27 8.83
N SER A 105 -2.23 -4.25 9.49
CA SER A 105 -2.26 -5.64 9.00
C SER A 105 -2.99 -5.75 7.67
N GLY A 106 -4.13 -5.06 7.53
CA GLY A 106 -4.88 -4.98 6.28
C GLY A 106 -4.08 -4.31 5.16
N SER A 107 -3.43 -3.18 5.43
CA SER A 107 -2.60 -2.48 4.44
C SER A 107 -1.38 -3.30 4.04
N LEU A 108 -0.74 -4.02 4.98
CA LEU A 108 0.36 -4.92 4.66
C LEU A 108 -0.06 -6.02 3.69
N ILE A 109 -1.19 -6.68 3.97
CA ILE A 109 -1.71 -7.76 3.11
C ILE A 109 -2.03 -7.22 1.72
N LEU A 110 -2.76 -6.09 1.62
CA LEU A 110 -3.07 -5.48 0.33
C LEU A 110 -1.81 -5.03 -0.43
N ALA A 111 -0.85 -4.41 0.25
CA ALA A 111 0.40 -3.96 -0.33
C ALA A 111 1.25 -5.12 -0.88
N ALA A 112 1.34 -6.24 -0.14
CA ALA A 112 2.04 -7.43 -0.59
C ALA A 112 1.35 -8.09 -1.80
N ILE A 113 0.02 -8.13 -1.83
CA ILE A 113 -0.74 -8.61 -3.00
C ILE A 113 -0.52 -7.69 -4.22
N LEU A 114 -0.57 -6.37 -4.02
CA LEU A 114 -0.31 -5.39 -5.08
C LEU A 114 1.09 -5.53 -5.67
N ASP A 115 2.14 -5.64 -4.83
CA ASP A 115 3.51 -5.85 -5.33
C ASP A 115 3.66 -7.19 -6.07
N HIS A 116 3.04 -8.26 -5.55
CA HIS A 116 3.02 -9.58 -6.19
C HIS A 116 2.46 -9.50 -7.61
N PHE A 117 1.34 -8.80 -7.79
CA PHE A 117 0.73 -8.58 -9.11
C PHE A 117 1.32 -7.40 -9.89
N GLY A 118 2.46 -6.82 -9.48
CA GLY A 118 3.19 -5.82 -10.25
C GLY A 118 2.60 -4.42 -10.26
N PHE A 119 1.67 -4.10 -9.35
CA PHE A 119 1.13 -2.75 -9.22
C PHE A 119 2.13 -1.82 -8.52
N ARG A 120 2.26 -0.59 -9.04
CA ARG A 120 2.98 0.47 -8.34
C ARG A 120 2.05 1.11 -7.31
N PHE A 121 2.49 1.16 -6.06
CA PHE A 121 1.75 1.80 -4.99
C PHE A 121 2.70 2.48 -3.99
N GLU A 122 2.13 3.34 -3.16
CA GLU A 122 2.75 3.93 -1.99
C GLU A 122 1.85 3.66 -0.79
N ALA A 123 2.42 3.38 0.38
CA ALA A 123 1.68 3.40 1.63
C ALA A 123 1.86 4.77 2.28
N ILE A 124 0.79 5.34 2.82
CA ILE A 124 0.82 6.62 3.50
C ILE A 124 0.55 6.36 4.97
N GLU A 125 1.52 6.72 5.81
CA GLU A 125 1.37 6.74 7.26
C GLU A 125 0.93 8.13 7.71
N THR A 126 -0.07 8.14 8.59
CA THR A 126 -0.45 9.31 9.37
C THR A 126 -0.31 9.02 10.87
N SER A 127 -0.51 10.01 11.74
CA SER A 127 -0.34 9.84 13.20
C SER A 127 -1.10 8.64 13.78
N TYR A 128 -2.28 8.33 13.22
CA TYR A 128 -3.17 7.29 13.75
C TYR A 128 -3.67 6.31 12.68
N HIS A 129 -3.17 6.42 11.45
CA HIS A 129 -3.75 5.66 10.35
C HIS A 129 -2.74 5.31 9.26
N VAL A 130 -3.10 4.33 8.44
CA VAL A 130 -2.34 3.95 7.25
C VAL A 130 -3.31 3.59 6.13
N PHE A 131 -3.04 4.08 4.92
CA PHE A 131 -3.78 3.73 3.70
C PHE A 131 -2.83 3.58 2.50
N LEU A 132 -3.32 3.05 1.39
CA LEU A 132 -2.51 2.84 0.18
C LEU A 132 -2.94 3.78 -0.96
N GLN A 133 -1.98 4.24 -1.76
CA GLN A 133 -2.17 4.95 -3.02
C GLN A 133 -1.64 4.09 -4.16
N VAL A 134 -2.51 3.68 -5.09
CA VAL A 134 -2.11 2.86 -6.26
C VAL A 134 -2.06 3.72 -7.51
N ALA A 135 -0.93 3.67 -8.23
CA ALA A 135 -0.73 4.44 -9.45
C ALA A 135 -1.31 3.71 -10.67
N MET A 136 -2.21 4.38 -11.40
CA MET A 136 -2.92 3.86 -12.57
C MET A 136 -2.77 4.82 -13.75
N GLY A 137 -1.69 4.70 -14.53
CA GLY A 137 -1.39 5.64 -15.61
C GLY A 137 -1.26 7.07 -15.07
N ASN A 138 -2.16 7.95 -15.48
CA ASN A 138 -2.16 9.37 -15.08
C ASN A 138 -3.07 9.67 -13.87
N LYS A 139 -3.65 8.65 -13.24
CA LYS A 139 -4.48 8.80 -12.04
C LYS A 139 -4.00 7.95 -10.88
N GLN A 140 -4.48 8.26 -9.69
CA GLN A 140 -4.24 7.50 -8.47
C GLN A 140 -5.57 6.91 -7.97
N LEU A 141 -5.48 5.82 -7.22
CA LEU A 141 -6.58 5.22 -6.47
C LEU A 141 -6.18 5.18 -5.00
N LEU A 142 -7.10 5.45 -4.08
CA LEU A 142 -6.86 5.27 -2.64
C LEU A 142 -7.54 3.98 -2.17
N LEU A 143 -6.83 3.21 -1.34
CA LEU A 143 -7.36 2.03 -0.65
C LEU A 143 -7.31 2.27 0.86
N GLU A 144 -8.47 2.52 1.43
CA GLU A 144 -8.74 2.56 2.86
C GLU A 144 -9.24 1.19 3.33
N VAL A 145 -8.34 0.39 3.91
CA VAL A 145 -8.67 -1.01 4.26
C VAL A 145 -9.69 -1.11 5.40
N THR A 146 -9.87 -0.08 6.23
CA THR A 146 -10.81 -0.12 7.36
C THR A 146 -12.24 0.27 6.98
N ASP A 147 -12.45 0.72 5.74
CA ASP A 147 -13.78 0.97 5.17
C ASP A 147 -14.10 -0.06 4.06
N PRO A 148 -14.71 -1.21 4.38
CA PRO A 148 -14.99 -2.27 3.41
C PRO A 148 -15.96 -1.85 2.29
N ARG A 149 -16.74 -0.78 2.49
CA ARG A 149 -17.77 -0.35 1.54
C ARG A 149 -17.26 0.79 0.67
N GLY A 150 -16.76 1.84 1.30
CA GLY A 150 -16.36 3.09 0.67
C GLY A 150 -14.86 3.25 0.45
N GLY A 151 -14.03 2.35 0.99
CA GLY A 151 -12.58 2.53 1.04
C GLY A 151 -11.82 2.27 -0.25
N TYR A 152 -12.49 1.78 -1.30
CA TYR A 152 -11.98 1.88 -2.66
C TYR A 152 -12.39 3.24 -3.26
N ILE A 153 -11.42 4.15 -3.42
CA ILE A 153 -11.68 5.54 -3.81
C ILE A 153 -10.96 5.86 -5.13
N ALA A 154 -11.71 5.80 -6.24
CA ALA A 154 -11.20 6.08 -7.59
C ALA A 154 -11.56 7.49 -8.11
N ASP A 155 -12.56 8.12 -7.50
CA ASP A 155 -13.07 9.43 -7.89
C ASP A 155 -12.23 10.57 -7.29
N SER A 156 -11.83 11.55 -8.09
CA SER A 156 -10.90 12.60 -7.67
C SER A 156 -11.47 13.53 -6.59
N GLU A 157 -12.78 13.83 -6.64
CA GLU A 157 -13.43 14.68 -5.63
C GLU A 157 -13.44 13.97 -4.28
N ARG A 158 -13.81 12.67 -4.28
CA ARG A 158 -13.75 11.85 -3.07
C ARG A 158 -12.32 11.67 -2.54
N GLN A 159 -11.32 11.56 -3.42
CA GLN A 159 -9.92 11.52 -3.00
C GLN A 159 -9.49 12.82 -2.33
N GLN A 160 -9.82 13.96 -2.93
CA GLN A 160 -9.51 15.26 -2.36
C GLN A 160 -10.16 15.45 -0.99
N ALA A 161 -11.44 15.10 -0.86
CA ALA A 161 -12.17 15.18 0.40
C ALA A 161 -11.60 14.24 1.47
N TYR A 162 -11.18 13.04 1.08
CA TYR A 162 -10.55 12.09 2.00
C TYR A 162 -9.19 12.60 2.48
N LEU A 163 -8.37 13.16 1.58
CA LEU A 163 -7.04 13.69 1.92
C LEU A 163 -7.09 15.01 2.69
N SER A 164 -8.08 15.88 2.41
CA SER A 164 -8.22 17.15 3.11
C SER A 164 -8.47 16.96 4.60
N GLY A 165 -9.20 15.91 5.01
CA GLY A 165 -9.42 15.60 6.42
C GLY A 165 -8.11 15.42 7.21
N TYR A 166 -7.10 14.78 6.61
CA TYR A 166 -5.79 14.62 7.25
C TYR A 166 -4.97 15.92 7.22
N LEU A 167 -4.99 16.64 6.09
CA LEU A 167 -4.24 17.89 5.91
C LEU A 167 -4.76 19.03 6.79
N GLU A 168 -6.07 19.08 7.02
CA GLU A 168 -6.69 20.02 7.96
C GLU A 168 -6.31 19.69 9.41
N GLU A 169 -6.28 18.41 9.80
CA GLU A 169 -5.80 18.00 11.12
C GLU A 169 -4.33 18.37 11.33
N LEU A 170 -3.49 18.14 10.32
CA LEU A 170 -2.08 18.55 10.29
C LEU A 170 -1.95 20.07 10.45
N GLY A 171 -2.64 20.85 9.61
CA GLY A 171 -2.59 22.31 9.62
C GLY A 171 -3.12 22.93 10.92
N ALA A 172 -4.23 22.41 11.44
CA ALA A 172 -4.76 22.83 12.73
C ALA A 172 -3.74 22.56 13.84
N LYS A 173 -3.20 21.34 13.95
CA LYS A 173 -2.24 20.98 15.02
C LYS A 173 -0.95 21.79 14.95
N VAL A 174 -0.40 22.04 13.77
CA VAL A 174 0.79 22.90 13.60
C VAL A 174 0.51 24.32 14.13
N LEU A 175 -0.66 24.90 13.81
CA LEU A 175 -1.06 26.22 14.32
C LEU A 175 -1.27 26.23 15.85
N TRP A 176 -1.78 25.12 16.43
CA TRP A 176 -1.94 24.96 17.89
C TRP A 176 -0.60 24.74 18.63
N GLU A 177 0.39 24.11 18.00
CA GLU A 177 1.74 23.90 18.57
C GLU A 177 2.58 25.18 18.55
N GLU A 178 2.49 26.00 17.50
CA GLU A 178 3.16 27.31 17.45
C GLU A 178 2.69 28.27 18.55
N THR A 179 1.51 28.04 19.14
CA THR A 179 0.93 28.88 20.19
C THR A 179 1.13 28.35 21.62
N LYS A 180 1.69 27.14 21.82
CA LYS A 180 1.96 26.59 23.16
C LYS A 180 3.45 26.55 23.52
N ASN A 181 3.83 27.43 24.43
CA ASN A 181 5.06 27.31 25.22
C ASN A 181 5.02 26.07 26.14
N GLU A 182 6.18 25.43 26.25
CA GLU A 182 6.73 24.61 27.35
C GLU A 182 5.74 23.86 28.25
N GLY A 183 5.53 22.55 28.01
CA GLY A 183 5.04 21.65 29.07
C GLY A 183 4.23 20.43 28.66
N SER A 184 3.86 20.26 27.39
CA SER A 184 3.18 19.05 26.91
C SER A 184 3.83 18.58 25.62
N PRO A 185 4.36 17.35 25.53
CA PRO A 185 4.93 16.84 24.29
C PRO A 185 3.77 16.50 23.36
N ALA A 186 3.28 17.48 22.62
CA ALA A 186 2.46 17.21 21.46
C ALA A 186 3.37 16.51 20.44
N THR A 187 3.04 15.26 20.09
CA THR A 187 3.78 14.52 19.08
C THR A 187 3.46 15.17 17.73
N PRO A 188 4.49 15.58 16.95
CA PRO A 188 4.25 16.26 15.68
C PRO A 188 3.39 15.36 14.77
N PRO A 189 2.46 15.95 14.01
CA PRO A 189 1.56 15.17 13.20
C PRO A 189 2.32 14.49 12.04
N ILE A 190 2.11 13.18 11.87
CA ILE A 190 2.79 12.37 10.87
C ILE A 190 1.98 12.40 9.58
N TYR A 191 2.65 12.63 8.45
CA TYR A 191 2.12 12.40 7.11
C TYR A 191 3.28 12.09 6.17
N GLN A 192 3.49 10.81 5.86
CA GLN A 192 4.66 10.40 5.09
C GLN A 192 4.40 9.18 4.23
N LYS A 193 5.14 9.10 3.14
CA LYS A 193 5.20 7.90 2.31
C LYS A 193 6.10 6.87 2.97
N ILE A 194 5.60 5.65 3.13
CA ILE A 194 6.33 4.54 3.71
C ILE A 194 6.38 3.36 2.74
N THR A 195 7.41 2.54 2.89
CA THR A 195 7.60 1.34 2.06
C THR A 195 6.88 0.13 2.64
N LEU A 196 6.79 -0.96 1.86
CA LEU A 196 6.34 -2.26 2.37
C LEU A 196 7.18 -2.75 3.56
N GLN A 197 8.49 -2.46 3.55
CA GLN A 197 9.37 -2.77 4.66
C GLN A 197 8.99 -1.97 5.92
N ASN A 198 8.60 -0.71 5.76
CA ASN A 198 8.13 0.09 6.90
C ASN A 198 6.78 -0.42 7.44
N LEU A 199 5.86 -0.88 6.59
CA LEU A 199 4.62 -1.56 7.03
C LEU A 199 4.92 -2.79 7.89
N LEU A 200 5.94 -3.58 7.54
CA LEU A 200 6.42 -4.68 8.39
C LEU A 200 6.95 -4.17 9.74
N GLY A 201 7.64 -3.03 9.76
CA GLY A 201 8.01 -2.36 11.00
C GLY A 201 6.80 -2.00 11.86
N LEU A 202 5.75 -1.45 11.26
CA LEU A 202 4.51 -1.13 11.95
C LEU A 202 3.76 -2.39 12.45
N GLN A 203 3.87 -3.53 11.77
CA GLN A 203 3.37 -4.81 12.28
C GLN A 203 4.11 -5.28 13.55
N TYR A 204 5.43 -5.19 13.57
CA TYR A 204 6.19 -5.46 14.79
C TYR A 204 5.87 -4.47 15.90
N PHE A 205 5.56 -3.22 15.55
CA PHE A 205 5.11 -2.22 16.52
C PHE A 205 3.73 -2.56 17.10
N ASN A 206 2.77 -3.00 16.28
CA ASN A 206 1.50 -3.55 16.75
C ASN A 206 1.72 -4.73 17.71
N GLN A 207 2.64 -5.64 17.37
CA GLN A 207 2.99 -6.77 18.23
C GLN A 207 3.58 -6.31 19.58
N ALA A 208 4.43 -5.29 19.57
CA ALA A 208 4.98 -4.71 20.78
C ALA A 208 3.88 -4.13 21.69
N ILE A 209 2.93 -3.39 21.12
CA ILE A 209 1.79 -2.82 21.86
C ILE A 209 0.91 -3.93 22.43
N ARG A 210 0.65 -5.00 21.67
CA ARG A 210 -0.12 -6.15 22.14
C ARG A 210 0.52 -6.78 23.38
N TYR A 211 1.81 -7.10 23.34
CA TYR A 211 2.51 -7.67 24.49
C TYR A 211 2.56 -6.71 25.69
N PHE A 212 2.66 -5.40 25.44
CA PHE A 212 2.57 -4.42 26.50
C PHE A 212 1.19 -4.44 27.18
N ASN A 213 0.11 -4.50 26.40
CA ASN A 213 -1.26 -4.60 26.92
C ASN A 213 -1.53 -5.93 27.66
N GLU A 214 -0.74 -6.96 27.37
CA GLU A 214 -0.76 -8.27 28.03
C GLU A 214 0.18 -8.35 29.25
N ASP A 215 0.69 -7.21 29.73
CA ASP A 215 1.62 -7.10 30.87
C ASP A 215 2.92 -7.90 30.68
N ASN A 216 3.39 -8.00 29.43
CA ASN A 216 4.66 -8.62 29.07
C ASN A 216 5.65 -7.57 28.50
N PRO A 217 6.22 -6.70 29.37
CA PRO A 217 7.06 -5.58 28.94
C PRO A 217 8.38 -6.04 28.28
N LEU A 218 8.88 -7.25 28.61
CA LEU A 218 10.09 -7.78 28.00
C LEU A 218 9.86 -8.13 26.53
N ALA A 219 8.80 -8.88 26.22
CA ALA A 219 8.43 -9.18 24.84
C ALA A 219 8.08 -7.89 24.09
N ALA A 220 7.32 -6.98 24.71
CA ALA A 220 7.00 -5.68 24.14
C ALA A 220 8.28 -4.92 23.71
N TYR A 221 9.29 -4.87 24.58
CA TYR A 221 10.54 -4.19 24.29
C TYR A 221 11.30 -4.85 23.13
N GLN A 222 11.37 -6.18 23.11
CA GLN A 222 12.02 -6.94 22.03
C GLN A 222 11.38 -6.68 20.67
N PHE A 223 10.04 -6.65 20.61
CA PHE A 223 9.31 -6.34 19.38
C PHE A 223 9.43 -4.87 18.99
N ALA A 224 9.44 -3.93 19.94
CA ALA A 224 9.67 -2.51 19.65
C ALA A 224 11.07 -2.27 19.05
N VAL A 225 12.11 -2.93 19.59
CA VAL A 225 13.47 -2.88 19.03
C VAL A 225 13.53 -3.53 17.64
N THR A 226 12.77 -4.59 17.42
CA THR A 226 12.67 -5.22 16.09
C THR A 226 11.99 -4.30 15.08
N ALA A 227 10.91 -3.62 15.48
CA ALA A 227 10.21 -2.63 14.66
C ALA A 227 11.17 -1.53 14.15
N LEU A 228 12.06 -1.01 15.02
CA LEU A 228 13.06 0.00 14.66
C LEU A 228 14.03 -0.43 13.53
N LYS A 229 14.24 -1.74 13.33
CA LYS A 229 15.08 -2.24 12.22
C LYS A 229 14.43 -2.05 10.85
N TYR A 230 13.10 -1.96 10.82
CA TYR A 230 12.30 -1.89 9.60
C TYR A 230 11.66 -0.51 9.41
N HIS A 231 11.38 0.18 10.50
CA HIS A 231 10.81 1.52 10.51
C HIS A 231 11.31 2.27 11.74
N ASP A 232 12.33 3.11 11.53
CA ASP A 232 12.88 3.97 12.57
C ASP A 232 12.09 5.29 12.60
N SER A 233 11.11 5.36 13.50
CA SER A 233 10.30 6.56 13.72
C SER A 233 10.26 6.93 15.20
N ASP A 234 10.05 8.22 15.46
CA ASP A 234 10.07 8.78 16.83
C ASP A 234 9.08 8.05 17.75
N ARG A 235 7.85 7.77 17.27
CA ARG A 235 6.85 7.00 18.04
C ARG A 235 7.36 5.62 18.50
N ILE A 236 8.14 4.93 17.67
CA ILE A 236 8.67 3.60 18.00
C ILE A 236 9.87 3.73 18.93
N ARG A 237 10.74 4.74 18.69
CA ARG A 237 11.88 5.04 19.57
C ARG A 237 11.43 5.39 20.97
N ASP A 238 10.48 6.30 21.10
CA ASP A 238 9.94 6.76 22.37
C ASP A 238 9.30 5.61 23.15
N PHE A 239 8.49 4.78 22.49
CA PHE A 239 7.89 3.60 23.12
C PHE A 239 8.95 2.58 23.56
N SER A 240 9.95 2.32 22.72
CA SER A 240 11.08 1.44 23.06
C SER A 240 11.85 1.96 24.28
N HIS A 241 12.13 3.26 24.34
CA HIS A 241 12.79 3.90 25.47
C HIS A 241 11.96 3.81 26.76
N PHE A 242 10.65 4.06 26.67
CA PHE A 242 9.72 3.90 27.77
C PHE A 242 9.75 2.47 28.35
N LEU A 243 9.62 1.46 27.48
CA LEU A 243 9.66 0.05 27.90
C LEU A 243 11.00 -0.32 28.55
N LYS A 244 12.12 0.17 28.00
CA LYS A 244 13.45 -0.03 28.58
C LYS A 244 13.55 0.52 30.00
N GLN A 245 13.00 1.71 30.25
CA GLN A 245 12.98 2.32 31.59
C GLN A 245 12.13 1.51 32.56
N GLN A 246 10.95 1.05 32.14
CA GLN A 246 10.11 0.19 32.99
C GLN A 246 10.81 -1.10 33.41
N LEU A 247 11.47 -1.79 32.46
CA LEU A 247 12.23 -3.00 32.76
C LEU A 247 13.39 -2.75 33.75
N ALA A 248 14.07 -1.61 33.61
CA ALA A 248 15.16 -1.22 34.52
C ALA A 248 14.66 -0.93 35.95
N LEU A 249 13.45 -0.40 36.09
CA LEU A 249 12.82 -0.14 37.40
C LEU A 249 12.32 -1.42 38.06
N ALA A 250 11.73 -2.34 37.28
CA ALA A 250 11.24 -3.64 37.78
C ALA A 250 12.36 -4.59 38.24
N SER A 251 13.61 -4.32 37.85
CA SER A 251 14.79 -5.12 38.22
C SER A 251 15.50 -4.63 39.49
N ARG A 252 14.97 -3.60 40.16
CA ARG A 252 15.49 -3.04 41.42
C ARG A 252 14.63 -3.47 42.59
#